data_AF-A0A1C3PGK0-F1
#
_entry.id   AF-A0A1C3PGK0-F1
#
_cell.length_a   1.000
_cell.length_b   1.000
_cell.length_c   1.000
_cell.angle_alpha   90.00
_cell.angle_beta   90.00
_cell.angle_gamma   90.00
#
_symmetry.space_group_name_H-M   'P 1'
#
loop_
_entity.id
_entity.type
_entity.pdbx_description
1 polymer ?
#
loop_
_entity_poly.entity_id
_entity_poly.type
_entity_poly.pdbx_seq_one_letter_code
_entity_poly.pdbx_strand_id
1 'polypeptide(L)' 'MPFAFGGHIAEGGAFSILQFPEADLPYVVYLEQLAGAAYLDKLEDVDRYLAAMNRLCVDSVPPKHSAELLGKIVGEI' A
#
# COMPACT_ATOMS: atom_id res chain seq x y z
N MET A 1 5.01 -2.77 -7.45
CA MET A 1 4.07 -2.96 -8.57
C MET A 1 4.77 -2.61 -9.88
N PRO A 2 4.85 -3.54 -10.85
CA PRO A 2 5.42 -3.24 -12.17
C PRO A 2 4.63 -2.12 -12.85
N PHE A 3 5.32 -1.19 -13.51
CA PHE A 3 4.74 -0.08 -14.26
C PHE A 3 3.78 -0.51 -15.40
N ALA A 4 3.83 -1.78 -15.81
CA ALA A 4 2.99 -2.35 -16.86
C ALA A 4 1.54 -2.66 -16.43
N PHE A 5 1.22 -2.59 -15.13
CA PHE A 5 -0.15 -2.69 -14.64
C PHE A 5 -0.85 -1.33 -14.78
N GLY A 6 -1.23 -1.00 -16.01
CA GLY A 6 -2.05 0.18 -16.31
C GLY A 6 -3.38 0.15 -15.55
N GLY A 7 -3.77 1.32 -15.03
CA GLY A 7 -5.01 1.55 -14.29
C GLY A 7 -4.72 2.16 -12.93
N HIS A 8 -4.94 3.47 -12.83
CA HIS A 8 -4.81 4.29 -11.63
C HIS A 8 -5.71 3.79 -10.46
N ILE A 9 -5.36 2.68 -9.81
CA ILE A 9 -5.91 2.35 -8.48
C ILE A 9 -5.29 3.31 -7.42
N ALA A 10 -4.42 4.22 -7.84
CA ALA A 10 -3.98 5.41 -7.11
C ALA A 10 -4.84 6.66 -7.39
N GLU A 11 -6.04 6.56 -7.96
CA GLU A 11 -6.99 7.70 -7.91
C GLU A 11 -7.44 8.03 -6.47
N GLY A 12 -7.19 7.12 -5.51
CA GLY A 12 -7.36 7.39 -4.08
C GLY A 12 -6.16 8.05 -3.37
N GLY A 13 -5.03 8.27 -4.07
CA GLY A 13 -3.79 8.75 -3.46
C GLY A 13 -3.00 7.66 -2.71
N ALA A 14 -1.82 8.04 -2.19
CA ALA A 14 -1.01 7.16 -1.35
C ALA A 14 -1.64 7.03 0.04
N PHE A 15 -1.53 5.84 0.64
CA PHE A 15 -2.03 5.58 1.99
C PHE A 15 -1.03 4.76 2.82
N SER A 16 -1.10 4.94 4.14
CA SER A 16 -0.31 4.20 5.13
C SER A 16 -1.24 3.57 6.16
N ILE A 17 -0.96 2.34 6.58
CA ILE A 17 -1.70 1.66 7.64
C ILE A 17 -0.83 1.65 8.89
N LEU A 18 -1.32 2.22 9.98
CA LEU A 18 -0.64 2.32 11.26
C LEU A 18 -1.23 1.28 12.21
N GLN A 19 -0.37 0.35 12.65
CA GLN A 19 -0.68 -0.63 13.67
C GLN A 19 0.03 -0.24 14.97
N PHE A 20 -0.74 -0.14 16.05
CA PHE A 20 -0.23 0.15 17.37
C PHE A 20 0.04 -1.16 18.14
N PRO A 21 1.08 -1.21 18.99
CA PRO A 21 1.42 -2.41 19.76
C PRO A 21 0.41 -2.70 20.89
N GLU A 22 -0.39 -1.73 21.30
CA GLU A 22 -1.46 -1.88 22.28
C GLU A 22 -2.68 -2.57 21.66
N ALA A 23 -3.13 -3.66 22.29
CA ALA A 23 -4.23 -4.50 21.78
C ALA A 23 -5.59 -3.78 21.70
N ASP A 24 -5.79 -2.74 22.50
CA ASP A 24 -7.04 -1.96 22.56
C ASP A 24 -7.05 -0.77 21.58
N LEU A 25 -5.95 -0.50 20.88
CA LEU A 25 -5.90 0.61 19.92
C LEU A 25 -6.33 0.14 18.52
N PRO A 26 -7.29 0.84 17.88
CA PRO A 26 -7.70 0.53 16.52
C PRO A 26 -6.56 0.82 15.55
N TYR A 27 -6.49 0.04 14.47
CA TYR A 27 -5.61 0.41 13.36
C TYR A 27 -6.13 1.67 12.70
N VAL A 28 -5.21 2.48 12.20
CA VAL A 28 -5.55 3.75 11.56
C VAL A 28 -5.00 3.78 10.15
N VAL A 29 -5.86 4.11 9.19
CA VAL A 29 -5.43 4.40 7.82
C VAL A 29 -5.16 5.90 7.72
N TYR A 30 -3.94 6.24 7.35
CA TYR A 30 -3.54 7.59 6.99
C TYR A 30 -3.64 7.76 5.48
N LEU A 31 -4.42 8.74 5.04
CA LEU A 31 -4.55 9.14 3.65
C LEU A 31 -3.89 10.48 3.44
N GLU A 32 -2.84 10.53 2.62
CA GLU A 32 -2.18 11.78 2.26
C GLU A 32 -2.90 12.43 1.08
N GLN A 33 -3.24 13.70 1.23
CA GLN A 33 -3.82 14.53 0.17
C GLN A 33 -2.98 15.78 -0.08
N LEU A 34 -3.15 16.39 -1.25
CA LEU A 34 -2.34 17.53 -1.69
C LEU A 34 -2.29 18.71 -0.70
N ALA A 35 -3.35 18.89 0.10
CA ALA A 35 -3.47 19.99 1.06
C ALA A 35 -3.75 19.52 2.49
N GLY A 36 -3.57 18.23 2.81
CA GLY A 36 -3.87 17.73 4.15
C GLY A 36 -3.84 16.22 4.26
N ALA A 37 -4.43 15.69 5.32
CA ALA A 37 -4.52 14.26 5.54
C ALA A 37 -5.82 13.87 6.23
N ALA A 38 -6.27 12.65 5.97
CA ALA A 38 -7.38 12.03 6.68
C ALA A 38 -6.90 10.81 7.47
N TYR A 39 -7.43 10.65 8.67
CA TYR A 39 -7.19 9.50 9.54
C TYR A 39 -8.51 8.72 9.65
N LEU A 40 -8.50 7.47 9.22
CA LEU A 40 -9.65 6.58 9.29
C LEU A 40 -9.39 5.52 10.36
N ASP A 41 -10.22 5.50 11.39
CA ASP A 41 -10.17 4.56 12.53
C ASP A 41 -11.41 3.66 12.61
N LYS A 42 -12.39 3.87 11.71
CA LYS A 42 -13.57 3.01 11.60
C LYS A 42 -13.18 1.65 11.04
N LEU A 43 -13.68 0.60 11.70
CA LEU A 43 -13.36 -0.78 11.34
C LEU A 43 -13.66 -1.10 9.87
N GLU A 44 -14.79 -0.63 9.33
CA GLU A 44 -15.19 -0.84 7.93
C GLU A 44 -14.21 -0.21 6.93
N ASP A 45 -13.69 0.97 7.25
CA ASP A 45 -12.74 1.68 6.40
C ASP A 45 -11.37 0.98 6.46
N VAL A 46 -10.91 0.68 7.67
CA VAL A 46 -9.64 -0.03 7.91
C VAL A 46 -9.62 -1.38 7.20
N ASP A 47 -10.69 -2.17 7.30
CA ASP A 47 -10.78 -3.50 6.67
C ASP A 47 -10.67 -3.40 5.14
N ARG A 48 -11.31 -2.39 4.54
CA ARG A 48 -11.22 -2.14 3.10
C ARG A 48 -9.79 -1.84 2.65
N TYR A 49 -9.07 -1.00 3.40
CA TYR A 49 -7.68 -0.66 3.08
C TYR A 49 -6.71 -1.82 3.35
N LEU A 50 -6.96 -2.63 4.38
CA LEU A 50 -6.22 -3.86 4.64
C LEU A 50 -6.42 -4.87 3.50
N ALA A 51 -7.64 -5.04 3.00
CA ALA A 51 -7.91 -5.92 1.85
C ALA A 51 -7.17 -5.46 0.60
N ALA A 52 -7.13 -4.15 0.34
CA ALA A 52 -6.35 -3.57 -0.75
C ALA A 52 -4.85 -3.84 -0.57
N MET A 53 -4.29 -3.62 0.63
CA MET A 53 -2.89 -3.89 0.94
C MET A 53 -2.54 -5.38 0.77
N ASN A 54 -3.38 -6.28 1.26
CA ASN A 54 -3.18 -7.72 1.10
C ASN A 54 -3.13 -8.12 -0.38
N ARG A 55 -4.02 -7.57 -1.20
CA ARG A 55 -3.99 -7.81 -2.64
C ARG A 55 -2.71 -7.28 -3.28
N LEU A 56 -2.25 -6.09 -2.89
CA LEU A 56 -0.98 -5.54 -3.36
C LEU A 56 0.20 -6.47 -3.00
N CYS A 57 0.20 -7.05 -1.80
CA CYS A 57 1.22 -8.00 -1.39
C CYS A 57 1.19 -9.30 -2.20
N VAL A 58 0.00 -9.83 -2.50
CA VAL A 58 -0.19 -11.05 -3.31
C VAL A 58 0.26 -10.84 -4.75
N ASP A 59 -0.13 -9.72 -5.35
CA ASP A 59 0.21 -9.38 -6.74
C ASP A 59 1.67 -8.90 -6.88
N SER A 60 2.33 -8.58 -5.75
CA SER A 60 3.73 -8.16 -5.74
C SER A 60 4.69 -9.33 -5.94
N VAL A 61 5.81 -9.02 -6.56
CA VAL A 61 6.90 -9.96 -6.77
C VAL A 61 7.41 -10.45 -5.41
N PRO A 62 7.58 -11.76 -5.20
CA PRO A 62 8.15 -12.29 -3.97
C PRO A 62 9.51 -11.67 -3.67
N PRO A 63 9.85 -11.40 -2.39
CA PRO A 63 11.10 -10.72 -2.02
C PRO A 63 12.36 -11.32 -2.64
N LYS A 64 12.40 -12.65 -2.78
CA LYS A 64 13.49 -13.41 -3.42
C LYS A 64 13.75 -13.04 -4.88
N HIS A 65 12.73 -12.59 -5.60
CA HIS A 65 12.83 -12.21 -7.02
C HIS A 65 12.84 -10.68 -7.21
N SER A 66 12.60 -9.91 -6.14
CA SER A 66 12.63 -8.45 -6.20
C SER A 66 14.03 -7.92 -6.56
N ALA A 67 15.10 -8.50 -6.01
CA ALA A 67 16.47 -8.08 -6.33
C ALA A 67 16.82 -8.33 -7.82
N GLU A 68 16.40 -9.46 -8.38
CA GLU A 68 16.61 -9.79 -9.79
C GLU A 68 15.86 -8.83 -10.71
N LEU A 69 14.61 -8.48 -10.36
CA LEU A 69 13.80 -7.52 -11.10
C LEU A 69 14.36 -6.10 -11.05
N LEU A 70 14.81 -5.63 -9.88
CA LEU A 70 15.48 -4.34 -9.73
C LEU A 70 16.77 -4.29 -10.54
N GLY A 71 17.55 -5.38 -10.55
CA GLY A 71 18.75 -5.51 -11.37
C GLY A 71 18.47 -5.42 -12.87
N LYS A 72 17.38 -6.03 -13.36
CA LYS A 72 16.94 -5.89 -14.75
C LYS A 72 16.59 -4.43 -15.09
N ILE A 73 15.77 -3.78 -14.25
CA ILE A 73 15.36 -2.38 -14.46
C ILE A 73 16.57 -1.44 -14.51
N VAL A 74 17.56 -1.62 -13.62
CA VAL A 74 18.78 -0.81 -13.61
C VAL A 74 19.66 -1.05 -14.85
N GLY A 75 19.70 -2.27 -15.37
CA GLY A 75 20.45 -2.60 -16.60
C GLY A 75 19.78 -2.17 -17.90
N GLU A 76 18.51 -1.75 -17.86
CA GLU A 76 17.76 -1.21 -19.01
C GLU A 76 17.86 0.33 -19.12
N ILE A 77 18.56 0.99 -18.18
CA ILE A 77 18.87 2.44 -18.18
C ILE A 77 20.31 2.66 -18.63
#